data_AF-A0A964TXH3-F1
#
_entry.id   AF-A0A964TXH3-F1
#
_cell.length_a   1.000
_cell.length_b   1.000
_cell.length_c   1.000
_cell.angle_alpha   90.00
_cell.angle_beta   90.00
_cell.angle_gamma   90.00
#
_symmetry.space_group_name_H-M   'P 1'
#
loop_
_entity.id
_entity.type
_entity.pdbx_description
1 polymer ?
#
loop_
_entity_poly.entity_id
_entity_poly.type
_entity_poly.pdbx_seq_one_letter_code
_entity_poly.pdbx_strand_id
1 'polypeptide(L)'
;MELWLLRHARARPAASVEKDHDRPLTDTGRETARKLGGWIRASNLEVPTRVRVSPSVRTRETTPAWCSTASRHRNKCSSPPCGRRWRRTSSASCRSTVRPSR
;
A
#
# COMPACT_ATOMS: atom_id res chain seq x y z
N MET A 1 19.26 6.78 -2.74
CA MET A 1 18.82 5.68 -1.86
C MET A 1 17.88 6.30 -0.84
N GLU A 2 16.65 5.81 -0.72
CA GLU A 2 15.63 6.38 0.18
C GLU A 2 15.28 5.37 1.27
N LEU A 3 15.23 5.82 2.53
CA LEU A 3 14.92 4.99 3.68
C LEU A 3 13.69 5.57 4.39
N TRP A 4 12.67 4.75 4.57
CA TRP A 4 11.47 5.12 5.31
C TRP A 4 11.52 4.53 6.71
N LEU A 5 11.31 5.38 7.72
CA LEU A 5 11.22 4.97 9.11
C LEU A 5 9.78 5.06 9.58
N LEU A 6 9.21 3.91 9.94
CA LEU A 6 7.85 3.81 10.45
C LEU A 6 7.85 3.21 11.85
N ARG A 7 7.20 3.90 12.80
CA ARG A 7 6.90 3.35 14.11
C ARG A 7 5.70 2.39 14.02
N HIS A 8 5.73 1.30 14.78
CA HIS A 8 4.56 0.42 14.93
C HIS A 8 3.32 1.18 15.42
N ALA A 9 2.13 0.71 15.05
CA ALA A 9 0.90 1.33 15.52
C ALA A 9 0.63 1.00 17.00
N ARG A 10 -0.46 1.57 17.54
CA ARG A 10 -0.83 1.41 18.95
C ARG A 10 -1.02 -0.07 19.30
N ALA A 11 -0.28 -0.54 20.30
CA ALA A 11 -0.35 -1.91 20.83
C ALA A 11 -1.13 -1.94 22.15
N ARG A 12 -1.64 -3.12 22.53
CA ARG A 12 -2.35 -3.31 23.80
C ARG A 12 -1.45 -2.91 24.98
N PRO A 13 -1.95 -2.28 26.05
CA PRO A 13 -1.18 -2.07 27.27
C PRO A 13 -0.58 -3.39 27.77
N ALA A 14 0.62 -3.32 28.35
CA ALA A 14 1.24 -4.52 28.91
C ALA A 14 0.37 -5.04 30.06
N ALA A 15 -0.05 -6.31 30.00
CA ALA A 15 -0.58 -6.99 31.15
C ALA A 15 0.58 -7.46 32.03
N SER A 16 0.36 -7.56 33.34
CA SER A 16 1.39 -7.85 34.35
C SER A 16 2.16 -9.15 34.15
N VAL A 17 1.67 -10.08 33.33
CA VAL A 17 2.25 -11.42 33.09
C VAL A 17 2.64 -11.62 31.61
N GLU A 18 2.42 -10.64 30.74
CA GLU A 18 2.59 -10.78 29.29
C GLU A 18 3.97 -10.27 28.85
N LYS A 19 4.69 -11.07 28.03
CA LYS A 19 5.96 -10.66 27.45
C LYS A 19 5.73 -9.49 26.48
N ASP A 20 6.55 -8.44 26.54
CA ASP A 20 6.40 -7.25 25.69
C ASP A 20 6.36 -7.58 24.19
N HIS A 21 7.10 -8.62 23.78
CA HIS A 21 7.20 -9.06 22.40
C HIS A 21 5.90 -9.61 21.82
N ASP A 22 5.06 -10.22 22.66
CA ASP A 22 3.85 -10.93 22.25
C ASP A 22 2.62 -10.02 22.27
N ARG A 23 2.77 -8.75 22.66
CA ARG A 23 1.68 -7.77 22.73
C ARG A 23 1.07 -7.52 21.34
N PRO A 24 -0.19 -7.88 21.11
CA PRO A 24 -0.86 -7.66 19.83
C PRO A 24 -1.22 -6.18 19.64
N LEU A 25 -1.51 -5.81 18.39
CA LEU A 25 -2.02 -4.50 18.04
C LEU A 25 -3.47 -4.36 18.54
N THR A 26 -3.86 -3.15 18.96
CA THR A 26 -5.28 -2.88 19.22
C THR A 26 -6.04 -2.72 17.91
N ASP A 27 -7.36 -2.88 17.96
CA ASP A 27 -8.24 -2.67 16.79
C ASP A 27 -8.08 -1.25 16.22
N THR A 28 -8.00 -0.25 17.11
CA THR A 28 -7.70 1.15 16.73
C THR A 28 -6.31 1.30 16.11
N GLY A 29 -5.32 0.53 16.59
CA GLY A 29 -3.98 0.49 16.03
C GLY A 29 -3.98 -0.04 14.60
N ARG A 30 -4.70 -1.13 14.34
CA ARG A 30 -4.86 -1.69 12.99
C ARG A 30 -5.57 -0.71 12.05
N GLU A 31 -6.60 -0.02 12.55
CA GLU A 31 -7.31 0.99 11.77
C GLU A 31 -6.41 2.18 11.40
N THR A 32 -5.62 2.66 12.35
CA THR A 32 -4.64 3.73 12.08
C THR A 32 -3.61 3.30 11.02
N ALA A 33 -3.13 2.06 11.08
CA ALA A 33 -2.21 1.52 10.08
C ALA A 33 -2.85 1.44 8.69
N ARG A 34 -4.12 1.04 8.59
CA ARG A 34 -4.87 1.05 7.32
C ARG A 34 -5.02 2.46 6.75
N LYS A 35 -5.37 3.43 7.60
CA LYS A 35 -5.47 4.85 7.21
C LYS A 35 -4.14 5.42 6.72
N LEU A 36 -3.03 5.06 7.38
CA LEU A 36 -1.70 5.41 6.90
C LEU A 36 -1.44 4.87 5.50
N GLY A 37 -1.75 3.60 5.25
CA GLY A 37 -1.61 3.03 3.91
C GLY A 37 -2.50 3.74 2.88
N GLY A 38 -3.72 4.11 3.26
CA GLY A 38 -4.61 4.93 2.44
C GLY A 38 -4.05 6.32 2.16
N TRP A 39 -3.39 6.96 3.13
CA TRP A 39 -2.73 8.25 2.96
C TRP A 39 -1.49 8.15 2.09
N ILE A 40 -0.66 7.12 2.25
CA ILE A 40 0.49 6.85 1.36
C ILE A 40 -0.02 6.62 -0.06
N ARG A 41 -1.11 5.86 -0.20
CA ARG A 41 -1.81 5.69 -1.47
C ARG A 41 -2.46 6.97 -1.96
N ALA A 42 -2.91 7.92 -1.16
CA ALA A 42 -3.43 9.19 -1.68
C ALA A 42 -2.27 10.10 -2.13
N SER A 43 -1.18 10.04 -1.37
CA SER A 43 0.07 10.71 -1.65
C SER A 43 0.71 10.14 -2.92
N ASN A 44 1.47 10.96 -3.63
CA ASN A 44 2.14 10.53 -4.86
C ASN A 44 3.46 9.79 -4.58
N LEU A 45 3.67 9.36 -3.34
CA LEU A 45 4.88 8.71 -2.86
C LEU A 45 5.02 7.31 -3.45
N GLU A 46 6.26 6.91 -3.72
CA GLU A 46 6.57 5.55 -4.17
C GLU A 46 6.67 4.64 -2.94
N VAL A 47 5.98 3.49 -2.99
CA VAL A 47 6.01 2.52 -1.89
C VAL A 47 7.36 1.80 -1.90
N PRO A 48 8.04 1.65 -0.75
CA PRO A 48 9.34 0.99 -0.70
C PRO A 48 9.25 -0.47 -1.15
N THR A 49 10.20 -0.91 -1.97
CA THR A 49 10.27 -2.28 -2.50
C THR A 49 10.68 -3.32 -1.45
N ARG A 50 11.40 -2.88 -0.41
CA ARG A 50 11.87 -3.75 0.68
C ARG A 50 11.44 -3.17 2.02
N VAL A 51 10.76 -3.99 2.81
CA VAL A 51 10.33 -3.65 4.16
C VAL A 51 11.08 -4.55 5.14
N ARG A 52 11.72 -3.95 6.15
CA ARG A 52 12.36 -4.66 7.26
C ARG A 52 11.60 -4.34 8.54
N VAL A 53 11.29 -5.37 9.32
CA VAL A 53 10.45 -5.26 10.51
C VAL A 53 11.13 -5.96 11.67
N SER A 54 10.97 -5.41 12.87
CA SER A 54 11.39 -6.07 14.10
C SER A 54 10.58 -7.36 14.34
N PRO A 55 11.12 -8.34 15.09
CA PRO A 55 10.47 -9.64 15.28
C PRO A 55 9.20 -9.59 16.16
N SER A 56 8.94 -8.50 16.88
CA SER A 56 7.78 -8.35 17.77
C SER A 56 6.44 -8.46 17.04
N VAL A 57 5.40 -8.93 17.73
CA VAL A 57 4.06 -9.15 17.16
C VAL A 57 3.46 -7.82 16.66
N ARG A 58 3.55 -6.75 17.46
CA ARG A 58 3.11 -5.39 17.10
C ARG A 58 3.64 -4.89 15.73
N THR A 59 4.90 -5.17 15.40
CA THR A 59 5.50 -4.75 14.12
C THR A 59 5.06 -5.64 12.97
N ARG A 60 4.92 -6.95 13.22
CA ARG A 60 4.41 -7.92 12.24
C ARG A 60 2.95 -7.68 11.86
N GLU A 61 2.11 -7.23 12.78
CA GLU A 61 0.70 -6.92 12.51
C GLU A 61 0.52 -5.54 11.83
N THR A 62 1.34 -4.56 12.18
CA THR A 62 1.26 -3.21 11.57
C THR A 62 1.56 -3.27 10.07
N THR A 63 2.56 -4.07 9.67
CA THR A 63 3.09 -4.12 8.29
C THR A 63 2.05 -4.51 7.24
N PRO A 64 1.35 -5.65 7.34
CA PRO A 64 0.31 -6.02 6.38
C PRO A 64 -0.87 -5.04 6.41
N ALA A 65 -1.19 -4.45 7.57
CA ALA A 65 -2.30 -3.52 7.71
C ALA A 65 -2.11 -2.24 6.85
N TRP A 66 -0.90 -1.67 6.79
CA TRP A 66 -0.64 -0.51 5.93
C TRP A 66 -0.26 -0.92 4.50
N CYS A 67 0.48 -2.02 4.28
CA CYS A 67 0.85 -2.46 2.94
C CYS A 67 -0.37 -2.81 2.08
N SER A 68 -1.38 -3.47 2.66
CA SER A 68 -2.59 -3.87 1.95
C SER A 68 -3.34 -2.66 1.34
N THR A 69 -3.43 -1.55 2.08
CA THR A 69 -4.03 -0.30 1.58
C THR A 69 -3.07 0.56 0.74
N ALA A 70 -1.77 0.54 1.04
CA ALA A 70 -0.77 1.36 0.36
C ALA A 70 -0.42 0.89 -1.05
N SER A 71 -0.67 -0.39 -1.39
CA SER A 71 -0.29 -0.99 -2.67
C SER A 71 -0.94 -0.28 -3.88
N ARG A 72 -0.33 0.81 -4.32
CA ARG A 72 -0.41 1.22 -5.72
C ARG A 72 0.51 0.26 -6.45
N HIS A 73 -0.06 -0.78 -7.06
CA HIS A 73 0.57 -1.38 -8.23
C HIS A 73 0.64 -0.27 -9.28
N ARG A 74 1.69 0.54 -9.23
CA ARG A 74 2.04 1.47 -10.29
C ARG A 74 2.60 0.58 -11.40
N ASN A 75 1.70 -0.17 -12.04
CA ASN A 75 1.89 -0.64 -13.40
C ASN A 75 2.07 0.66 -14.19
N LYS A 76 3.31 1.14 -14.27
CA LYS A 76 3.68 2.13 -15.26
C LYS A 76 3.39 1.43 -16.58
N CYS A 77 2.20 1.62 -17.13
CA CYS A 77 2.04 1.64 -18.57
C CYS A 77 2.97 2.77 -19.02
N SER A 78 4.24 2.42 -19.23
CA SER A 78 5.16 3.21 -20.01
C SER A 78 4.57 3.26 -21.41
N SER A 79 3.73 4.26 -21.67
CA SER A 79 3.37 4.64 -23.02
C SER A 79 4.66 4.95 -23.78
N PRO A 80 4.91 4.39 -24.97
CA PRO A 80 5.77 5.06 -25.94
C PRO A 80 5.00 6.23 -26.58
N PRO A 81 5.69 7.24 -27.15
CA PRO A 81 5.09 8.48 -27.59
C PRO A 81 4.42 8.28 -28.95
N CYS A 82 3.18 7.80 -28.96
CA CYS A 82 2.36 7.83 -30.16
C CYS A 82 1.61 9.16 -30.18
N GLY A 83 2.08 10.10 -31.01
CA GLY A 83 1.51 11.42 -31.25
C GLY A 83 0.10 11.40 -31.85
N ARG A 84 -0.87 10.88 -31.11
CA ARG A 84 -2.30 11.03 -31.40
C ARG A 84 -3.01 11.42 -30.11
N ARG A 85 -3.69 12.57 -30.17
CA ARG A 85 -4.50 13.16 -29.11
C ARG A 85 -5.54 12.13 -28.62
N TRP A 86 -5.33 11.55 -27.45
CA TRP A 86 -6.32 10.70 -26.79
C TRP A 86 -7.27 11.58 -25.96
N ARG A 87 -8.52 11.74 -26.39
CA ARG A 87 -9.61 12.15 -25.48
C ARG A 87 -9.91 10.95 -24.58
N ARG A 88 -9.84 11.16 -23.26
CA ARG A 88 -10.43 10.23 -22.30
C ARG A 88 -11.95 10.26 -22.48
N THR A 89 -12.54 9.20 -23.01
CA THR A 89 -13.93 8.87 -22.71
C THR A 89 -13.93 7.83 -21.60
N SER A 90 -14.64 8.15 -20.52
CA SER A 90 -14.81 7.30 -19.36
C SER A 90 -15.60 6.04 -19.72
N SER A 91 -14.92 4.94 -19.98
CA SER A 91 -15.44 3.59 -19.69
C SER A 91 -14.35 2.56 -19.95
N ALA A 92 -14.05 1.80 -18.90
CA ALA A 92 -13.17 0.66 -18.93
C ALA A 92 -13.78 -0.44 -19.81
N SER A 93 -13.36 -0.52 -21.07
CA SER A 93 -13.48 -1.74 -21.88
C SER A 93 -12.63 -1.60 -23.15
N CYS A 94 -11.36 -1.98 -23.05
CA CYS A 94 -10.59 -2.31 -24.25
C CYS A 94 -11.15 -3.61 -24.83
N ARG A 95 -12.00 -3.51 -25.86
CA ARG A 95 -12.35 -4.65 -26.71
C ARG A 95 -11.73 -4.41 -28.08
N SER A 96 -10.86 -5.32 -28.51
CA SER A 96 -10.25 -5.31 -29.83
C SER A 96 -11.31 -5.66 -30.88
N THR A 97 -11.74 -4.68 -31.67
CA THR A 97 -12.41 -4.95 -32.94
C THR A 97 -11.41 -4.78 -34.06
N VAL A 98 -11.00 -5.92 -34.63
CA VAL A 98 -10.29 -5.99 -35.90
C VAL A 98 -11.22 -5.37 -36.96
N ARG A 99 -10.78 -4.28 -37.60
CA ARG A 99 -11.46 -3.70 -38.76
C ARG A 99 -11.28 -4.64 -39.96
N PRO A 100 -12.34 -5.08 -40.66
CA PRO A 100 -12.18 -5.69 -41.97
C PRO A 100 -11.87 -4.60 -43.00
N SER A 101 -10.91 -4.88 -43.86
CA SER A 101 -10.50 -4.06 -45.01
C SER A 101 -11.56 -4.08 -46.11
N ARG A 102 -11.97 -2.90 -46.57
CA ARG A 102 -12.38 -2.63 -47.95
C ARG A 102 -11.84 -1.27 -48.36
#